data_AF-F0YKT0-F1
#
_entry.id   AF-F0YKT0-F1
#
_cell.length_a   1.000
_cell.length_b   1.000
_cell.length_c   1.000
_cell.angle_alpha   90.00
_cell.angle_beta   90.00
_cell.angle_gamma   90.00
#
_symmetry.space_group_name_H-M   'P 1'
#
loop_
_entity.id
_entity.type
_entity.pdbx_description
1 polymer ?
#
loop_
_entity_poly.entity_id
_entity_poly.type
_entity_poly.pdbx_seq_one_letter_code
_entity_poly.pdbx_strand_id
1 'polypeptide(L)'
;YSGTSGALSVASGRVSFTLGLTGPCLTLDTACSSSLVAAHLAASAIELIKCPKAAATGVGMLVQTVSMAFSAAGMLSALGRCHTFDRRGDGYCRGEGCGAFLLDSGVSAKVAVLGTAVQQDGPSASLTAPNGSSQR
;
A
#
# COMPACT_ATOMS: atom_id res chain seq x y z
N TYR A 1 9.90 -10.55 24.24
CA TYR A 1 9.23 -9.43 23.53
C TYR A 1 9.78 -9.14 22.12
N SER A 2 11.01 -9.52 21.77
CA SER A 2 11.56 -9.30 20.41
C SER A 2 10.76 -9.98 19.28
N GLY A 3 10.22 -11.19 19.53
CA GLY A 3 9.42 -11.91 18.53
C GLY A 3 8.13 -11.20 18.10
N THR A 4 7.58 -10.30 18.94
CA THR A 4 6.37 -9.54 18.62
C THR A 4 6.66 -8.08 18.26
N SER A 5 7.91 -7.64 18.19
CA SER A 5 8.25 -6.24 17.88
C SER A 5 8.52 -6.00 16.39
N GLY A 6 9.12 -6.97 15.68
CA GLY A 6 9.62 -6.75 14.31
C GLY A 6 8.86 -7.46 13.19
N ALA A 7 8.03 -8.46 13.50
CA ALA A 7 7.32 -9.20 12.46
C ALA A 7 6.19 -8.37 11.86
N LEU A 8 6.13 -8.29 10.52
CA LEU A 8 5.13 -7.51 9.79
C LEU A 8 3.69 -7.87 10.20
N SER A 9 3.39 -9.15 10.37
CA SER A 9 2.06 -9.63 10.81
C SER A 9 1.61 -9.04 12.15
N VAL A 10 2.56 -8.62 12.99
CA VAL A 10 2.25 -8.04 14.30
C VAL A 10 1.81 -6.57 14.17
N ALA A 11 2.08 -5.89 13.05
CA ALA A 11 1.59 -4.54 12.82
C ALA A 11 0.05 -4.50 12.81
N SER A 12 -0.59 -5.29 11.94
CA SER A 12 -2.05 -5.42 11.94
C SER A 12 -2.56 -6.08 13.22
N GLY A 13 -1.86 -7.09 13.74
CA GLY A 13 -2.22 -7.79 14.97
C GLY A 13 -2.29 -6.85 16.19
N ARG A 14 -1.37 -5.90 16.32
CA ARG A 14 -1.37 -4.89 17.39
C ARG A 14 -2.58 -3.97 17.29
N VAL A 15 -2.92 -3.50 16.09
CA VAL A 15 -4.12 -2.66 15.88
C VAL A 15 -5.37 -3.42 16.30
N SER A 16 -5.53 -4.67 15.85
CA SER A 16 -6.68 -5.50 16.22
C SER A 16 -6.73 -5.80 17.72
N PHE A 17 -5.59 -6.14 18.33
CA PHE A 17 -5.51 -6.39 19.77
C PHE A 17 -5.89 -5.15 20.59
N THR A 18 -5.33 -3.99 20.25
CA THR A 18 -5.58 -2.73 20.96
C THR A 18 -7.02 -2.24 20.82
N LEU A 19 -7.65 -2.46 19.67
CA LEU A 19 -9.03 -2.02 19.40
C LEU A 19 -10.09 -3.10 19.67
N GLY A 20 -9.69 -4.31 20.09
CA GLY A 20 -10.61 -5.43 20.32
C GLY A 20 -11.28 -5.95 19.04
N LEU A 21 -10.63 -5.83 17.89
CA LEU A 21 -11.17 -6.28 16.60
C LEU A 21 -10.97 -7.79 16.44
N THR A 22 -12.03 -8.49 16.08
CA THR A 22 -12.07 -9.96 15.96
C THR A 22 -12.27 -10.47 14.53
N GLY A 23 -12.34 -9.57 13.56
CA GLY A 23 -12.46 -9.90 12.14
C GLY A 23 -11.14 -10.34 11.48
N PRO A 24 -11.13 -10.51 10.15
CA PRO A 24 -9.91 -10.79 9.38
C PRO A 24 -8.80 -9.78 9.69
N CYS A 25 -7.58 -10.28 9.89
CA CYS A 25 -6.43 -9.46 10.26
C CYS A 25 -5.21 -9.95 9.49
N LEU A 26 -4.63 -9.08 8.66
CA LEU A 26 -3.48 -9.40 7.83
C LEU A 26 -2.61 -8.18 7.59
N THR A 27 -1.32 -8.43 7.35
CA THR A 27 -0.35 -7.45 6.85
C THR A 27 0.18 -7.97 5.52
N LEU A 28 0.32 -7.08 4.54
CA LEU A 28 0.78 -7.42 3.19
C LEU A 28 1.84 -6.42 2.72
N ASP A 29 2.71 -6.88 1.83
CA ASP A 29 3.76 -6.09 1.20
C ASP A 29 3.71 -6.32 -0.31
N THR A 30 3.16 -5.34 -1.03
CA THR A 30 3.21 -5.25 -2.49
C THR A 30 4.00 -4.01 -2.91
N ALA A 31 5.03 -3.65 -2.14
CA ALA A 31 5.82 -2.44 -2.31
C ALA A 31 4.95 -1.17 -2.33
N CYS A 32 5.11 -0.31 -3.33
CA CYS A 32 4.48 1.01 -3.41
C CYS A 32 2.93 0.97 -3.44
N SER A 33 2.32 -0.17 -3.80
CA SER A 33 0.86 -0.31 -3.91
C SER A 33 0.19 -0.87 -2.65
N SER A 34 0.96 -1.23 -1.62
CA SER A 34 0.48 -2.01 -0.45
C SER A 34 -0.78 -1.43 0.19
N SER A 35 -0.87 -0.11 0.37
CA SER A 35 -2.05 0.53 0.98
C SER A 35 -3.31 0.45 0.11
N LEU A 36 -3.17 0.54 -1.21
CA LEU A 36 -4.29 0.42 -2.15
C LEU A 36 -4.73 -1.04 -2.31
N VAL A 37 -3.79 -1.98 -2.29
CA VAL A 37 -4.12 -3.43 -2.27
C VAL A 37 -4.82 -3.81 -0.97
N ALA A 38 -4.40 -3.25 0.18
CA ALA A 38 -5.12 -3.41 1.44
C ALA A 38 -6.54 -2.84 1.36
N ALA A 39 -6.74 -1.68 0.74
CA ALA A 39 -8.06 -1.10 0.52
C ALA A 39 -8.94 -1.95 -0.41
N HIS A 40 -8.37 -2.54 -1.46
CA HIS A 40 -9.05 -3.50 -2.33
C HIS A 40 -9.54 -4.71 -1.53
N LEU A 41 -8.67 -5.35 -0.74
CA LEU A 41 -9.05 -6.50 0.08
C LEU A 41 -10.09 -6.14 1.15
N ALA A 42 -10.01 -4.95 1.74
CA ALA A 42 -11.01 -4.47 2.69
C ALA A 42 -12.39 -4.31 2.02
N ALA A 43 -12.45 -3.72 0.83
CA ALA A 43 -13.68 -3.61 0.06
C ALA A 43 -14.25 -5.00 -0.31
N SER A 44 -13.39 -5.91 -0.80
CA SER A 44 -13.80 -7.28 -1.12
C SER A 44 -14.26 -8.07 0.11
N ALA A 45 -13.67 -7.84 1.30
CA ALA A 45 -14.11 -8.49 2.53
C ALA A 45 -15.52 -8.03 2.96
N ILE A 46 -15.85 -6.76 2.73
CA ILE A 46 -17.19 -6.23 2.97
C ILE A 46 -18.19 -6.88 2.04
N GLU A 47 -17.88 -6.96 0.74
CA GLU A 47 -18.76 -7.52 -0.28
C GLU A 47 -18.94 -9.04 -0.19
N LEU A 48 -17.83 -9.78 -0.03
CA LEU A 48 -17.80 -11.24 -0.18
C LEU A 48 -17.90 -11.99 1.15
N ILE A 49 -17.32 -11.45 2.22
CA ILE A 49 -17.15 -12.16 3.51
C ILE A 49 -18.13 -11.60 4.55
N LYS A 50 -19.03 -10.68 4.16
CA LYS A 50 -20.03 -10.04 5.02
C LYS A 50 -19.40 -9.35 6.24
N CYS A 51 -18.20 -8.80 6.09
CA CYS A 51 -17.59 -7.97 7.12
C CYS A 51 -18.25 -6.57 7.06
N PRO A 52 -19.05 -6.13 8.05
CA PRO A 52 -19.83 -4.90 7.91
C PRO A 52 -18.96 -3.63 7.87
N LYS A 53 -17.75 -3.71 8.42
CA LYS A 53 -16.76 -2.63 8.47
C LYS A 53 -15.37 -3.22 8.33
N ALA A 54 -14.50 -2.54 7.60
CA ALA A 54 -13.10 -2.92 7.44
C ALA A 54 -12.19 -1.70 7.56
N ALA A 55 -10.97 -1.91 8.03
CA ALA A 55 -9.94 -0.89 8.07
C ALA A 55 -8.78 -1.30 7.16
N ALA A 56 -8.41 -0.42 6.23
CA ALA A 56 -7.21 -0.57 5.41
C ALA A 56 -6.19 0.49 5.83
N THR A 57 -5.03 0.07 6.31
CA THR A 57 -3.97 0.97 6.78
C THR A 57 -2.73 0.86 5.91
N GLY A 58 -1.97 1.94 5.83
CA GLY A 58 -0.69 1.98 5.14
C GLY A 58 0.33 2.76 5.95
N VAL A 59 1.55 2.26 6.02
CA VAL A 59 2.69 2.91 6.68
C VAL A 59 3.90 2.80 5.76
N GLY A 60 4.55 3.93 5.48
CA GLY A 60 5.82 4.01 4.79
C GLY A 60 6.83 4.76 5.64
N MET A 61 7.97 4.12 5.92
CA MET A 61 9.10 4.72 6.63
C MET A 61 10.36 4.63 5.75
N LEU A 62 11.19 5.66 5.81
CA LEU A 62 12.47 5.77 5.16
C LEU A 62 13.53 5.09 6.01
N VAL A 63 13.93 3.91 5.55
CA VAL A 63 15.12 3.24 6.06
C VAL A 63 16.29 3.62 5.16
N GLN A 64 17.40 4.09 5.74
CA GLN A 64 18.58 4.58 5.01
C GLN A 64 19.15 3.54 4.06
N THR A 65 19.23 2.27 4.47
CA THR A 65 19.73 1.17 3.64
C THR A 65 18.88 0.96 2.38
N VAL A 66 17.55 1.07 2.51
CA VAL A 66 16.61 1.00 1.40
C VAL A 66 16.76 2.22 0.47
N SER A 67 16.95 3.42 1.03
CA SER A 67 17.20 4.63 0.22
C SER A 67 18.48 4.48 -0.61
N MET A 68 19.56 3.96 -0.02
CA MET A 68 20.81 3.73 -0.74
C MET A 68 20.64 2.70 -1.86
N ALA A 69 19.89 1.62 -1.61
CA ALA A 69 19.59 0.62 -2.64
C ALA A 69 18.80 1.19 -3.82
N PHE A 70 17.76 2.00 -3.55
CA PHE A 70 16.99 2.66 -4.61
C PHE A 70 17.79 3.73 -5.36
N SER A 71 18.68 4.44 -4.67
CA SER A 71 19.62 5.37 -5.31
C SER A 71 20.58 4.64 -6.26
N ALA A 72 21.18 3.54 -5.80
CA ALA A 72 22.07 2.71 -6.62
C ALA A 72 21.36 2.07 -7.83
N ALA A 73 20.05 1.80 -7.71
CA ALA A 73 19.22 1.31 -8.81
C ALA A 73 18.75 2.42 -9.78
N GLY A 74 19.14 3.69 -9.56
CA GLY A 74 18.75 4.82 -10.42
C GLY A 74 17.28 5.22 -10.31
N MET A 75 16.60 4.87 -9.22
CA MET A 75 15.16 5.15 -9.06
C MET A 75 14.87 6.53 -8.44
N LEU A 76 15.85 7.11 -7.75
CA LEU A 76 15.66 8.35 -6.97
C LEU A 76 16.14 9.58 -7.74
N SER A 77 15.35 10.66 -7.67
CA SER A 77 15.74 11.96 -8.24
C SER A 77 16.91 12.56 -7.47
N ALA A 78 17.93 13.04 -8.19
CA ALA A 78 19.07 13.75 -7.58
C ALA A 78 18.66 15.12 -7.03
N LEU A 79 17.57 15.68 -7.54
CA LEU A 79 17.00 16.96 -7.10
C LEU A 79 16.07 16.80 -5.89
N GLY A 80 15.82 15.57 -5.43
CA GLY A 80 14.97 15.31 -4.28
C GLY A 80 13.50 15.71 -4.49
N ARG A 81 13.02 15.73 -5.74
CA ARG A 81 11.64 16.10 -6.05
C ARG A 81 11.04 15.21 -7.14
N CYS A 82 9.76 14.87 -6.98
CA CYS A 82 8.99 14.25 -8.06
C CYS A 82 8.61 15.31 -9.09
N HIS A 83 9.14 15.19 -10.30
CA HIS A 83 8.81 16.01 -11.47
C HIS A 83 7.68 15.37 -12.29
N THR A 84 6.52 15.15 -11.66
CA THR A 84 5.39 14.43 -12.24
C THR A 84 4.91 15.06 -13.56
N PHE A 85 4.94 14.27 -14.64
CA PHE A 85 4.58 14.67 -16.03
C PHE A 85 5.44 15.80 -16.64
N ASP A 86 6.57 16.15 -16.02
CA ASP A 86 7.51 17.14 -16.54
C ASP A 86 8.68 16.46 -17.26
N ARG A 87 9.19 17.07 -18.34
CA ARG A 87 10.34 16.55 -19.12
C ARG A 87 11.62 16.39 -18.28
N ARG A 88 11.70 17.06 -17.13
CA ARG A 88 12.81 16.98 -16.17
C ARG A 88 12.74 15.74 -15.26
N GLY A 89 11.75 14.86 -15.42
CA GLY A 89 11.64 13.63 -14.63
C GLY A 89 12.90 12.76 -14.70
N ASP A 90 13.59 12.63 -13.56
CA ASP A 90 14.83 11.87 -13.39
C ASP A 90 14.74 10.79 -12.30
N GLY A 91 13.55 10.58 -11.73
CA GLY A 91 13.29 9.65 -10.64
C GLY A 91 12.20 10.17 -9.71
N TYR A 92 11.91 9.43 -8.64
CA TYR A 92 10.98 9.90 -7.60
C TYR A 92 11.72 10.34 -6.34
N CYS A 93 11.07 11.16 -5.52
CA CYS A 93 11.51 11.48 -4.17
C CYS A 93 10.74 10.61 -3.17
N ARG A 94 11.44 9.98 -2.23
CA ARG A 94 10.79 9.16 -1.22
C ARG A 94 10.17 10.05 -0.13
N GLY A 95 9.02 9.62 0.40
CA GLY A 95 8.38 10.23 1.57
C GLY A 95 8.05 9.17 2.62
N GLU A 96 7.78 9.65 3.84
CA GLU A 96 7.19 8.85 4.91
C GLU A 96 5.74 9.25 5.13
N GLY A 97 4.97 8.34 5.71
CA GLY A 97 3.63 8.64 6.14
C GLY A 97 2.89 7.42 6.64
N CYS A 98 1.85 7.67 7.43
CA CYS A 98 0.88 6.67 7.79
C CYS A 98 -0.53 7.19 7.49
N GLY A 99 -1.44 6.26 7.17
CA GLY A 99 -2.83 6.59 6.86
C GLY A 99 -3.73 5.37 7.01
N ALA A 100 -5.02 5.64 7.14
CA ALA A 100 -6.04 4.60 7.25
C ALA A 100 -7.32 5.02 6.53
N PHE A 101 -7.93 4.06 5.85
CA PHE A 101 -9.29 4.13 5.35
C PHE A 101 -10.18 3.26 6.22
N LEU A 102 -11.30 3.80 6.68
CA LEU A 102 -12.38 3.04 7.29
C LEU A 102 -13.48 2.88 6.24
N LEU A 103 -13.78 1.63 5.93
CA LEU A 103 -14.78 1.26 4.94
C LEU A 103 -15.96 0.61 5.68
N ASP A 104 -17.17 0.88 5.22
CA ASP A 104 -18.38 0.21 5.63
C ASP A 104 -19.31 0.00 4.42
N SER A 105 -20.33 -0.84 4.58
CA SER A 105 -21.34 -1.10 3.54
C SER A 105 -22.46 -0.04 3.49
N GLY A 106 -22.33 1.06 4.22
CA GLY A 106 -23.38 2.05 4.41
C GLY A 106 -23.47 3.08 3.29
N VAL A 107 -24.68 3.64 3.12
CA VAL A 107 -24.97 4.70 2.13
C VAL A 107 -24.64 6.11 2.63
N SER A 108 -24.15 6.26 3.87
CA SER A 108 -23.85 7.56 4.49
C SER A 108 -22.41 8.05 4.30
N ALA A 109 -21.59 7.33 3.54
CA ALA A 109 -20.19 7.70 3.31
C ALA A 109 -20.08 8.97 2.44
N LYS A 110 -19.07 9.81 2.71
CA LYS A 110 -18.77 11.01 1.91
C LYS A 110 -18.16 10.67 0.54
N VAL A 111 -17.59 9.48 0.41
CA VAL A 111 -16.93 8.96 -0.79
C VAL A 111 -17.31 7.50 -0.92
N ALA A 112 -17.72 7.08 -2.12
CA ALA A 112 -18.06 5.71 -2.42
C ALA A 112 -16.95 5.04 -3.24
N VAL A 113 -16.62 3.80 -2.91
CA VAL A 113 -15.77 2.93 -3.73
C VAL A 113 -16.68 2.25 -4.76
N LEU A 114 -16.60 2.65 -6.02
CA LEU A 114 -17.46 2.11 -7.09
C LEU A 114 -16.94 0.79 -7.66
N GLY A 115 -15.64 0.53 -7.51
CA GLY A 115 -14.99 -0.67 -8.02
C GLY A 115 -13.48 -0.59 -7.80
N THR A 116 -12.85 -1.75 -7.68
CA THR A 116 -11.40 -1.88 -7.52
C THR A 116 -10.93 -3.15 -8.20
N ALA A 117 -9.69 -3.14 -8.71
CA ALA A 117 -9.04 -4.30 -9.30
C ALA A 117 -7.54 -4.23 -9.05
N VAL A 118 -6.91 -5.41 -8.98
CA VAL A 118 -5.45 -5.56 -8.82
C VAL A 118 -4.96 -6.55 -9.87
N GLN A 119 -3.89 -6.19 -10.58
CA GLN A 119 -3.28 -6.98 -11.64
C GLN A 119 -1.75 -6.98 -11.48
N GLN A 120 -1.08 -7.97 -12.06
CA GLN A 120 0.38 -8.05 -12.12
C GLN A 120 0.85 -7.69 -13.53
N ASP A 121 1.97 -6.98 -13.65
CA ASP A 121 2.52 -6.52 -14.93
C ASP A 121 2.92 -7.65 -15.90
N GLY A 122 3.15 -8.87 -15.38
CA GLY A 122 3.64 -10.03 -16.11
C GLY A 122 5.08 -9.84 -16.61
N PRO A 123 5.51 -10.61 -17.62
CA PRO A 123 6.75 -10.35 -18.34
C PRO A 123 6.72 -8.95 -18.98
N SER A 124 7.70 -8.12 -18.63
CA SER A 124 7.91 -6.77 -19.19
C SER A 124 9.40 -6.57 -19.56
N ALA A 125 9.81 -5.35 -19.91
CA ALA A 125 11.19 -5.06 -20.29
C ALA A 125 12.22 -5.36 -19.17
N SER A 126 11.81 -5.30 -17.91
CA SER A 126 12.58 -5.73 -16.74
C SER A 126 11.64 -5.92 -15.56
N LEU A 127 12.07 -6.64 -14.50
CA LEU A 127 11.24 -6.85 -13.31
C LEU A 127 10.73 -5.54 -12.65
N THR A 128 11.47 -4.44 -12.82
CA THR A 128 11.14 -3.12 -12.26
C THR A 128 10.48 -2.17 -13.27
N ALA A 129 10.40 -2.56 -14.54
CA ALA A 129 9.78 -1.74 -15.58
C ALA A 129 8.25 -1.91 -15.56
N PRO A 130 7.48 -0.81 -15.48
CA PRO A 130 6.02 -0.88 -15.52
C PRO A 130 5.52 -1.39 -16.87
N ASN A 131 4.41 -2.14 -16.87
CA ASN A 131 3.77 -2.63 -18.10
C ASN A 131 2.45 -1.91 -18.42
N GLY A 132 2.49 -1.01 -19.41
CA GLY A 132 1.33 -0.23 -19.82
C GLY A 132 0.17 -1.06 -20.38
N SER A 133 0.38 -2.25 -20.95
CA SER A 133 -0.75 -3.09 -21.41
C SER A 133 -1.51 -3.73 -20.24
N SER A 134 -0.80 -4.03 -19.15
CA SER A 134 -1.38 -4.64 -17.94
C SER A 134 -2.09 -3.62 -17.04
N GLN A 135 -1.78 -2.33 -17.21
CA GLN A 135 -2.33 -1.21 -16.43
C GLN A 135 -3.55 -0.53 -17.07
N ARG A 136 -3.98 -0.96 -18.26
CA ARG A 136 -5.15 -0.41 -18.97
C ARG A 136 -6.45 -1.09 -18.59
#